data_AF-A0A929HY57-F1
#
_entry.id   AF-A0A929HY57-F1
#
_cell.length_a   1.000
_cell.length_b   1.000
_cell.length_c   1.000
_cell.angle_alpha   90.00
_cell.angle_beta   90.00
_cell.angle_gamma   90.00
#
_symmetry.space_group_name_H-M   'P 1'
#
loop_
_entity.id
_entity.type
_entity.pdbx_description
1 polymer ?
#
loop_
_entity_poly.entity_id
_entity_poly.type
_entity_poly.pdbx_seq_one_letter_code
_entity_poly.pdbx_strand_id
1 'polypeptide(L)'
;MAGYMHSILLMLRDGREPKIQDLFSYMKLFLPLLGFSILVFIATVIGFMLLVLPGIIISLAVSFCCLYMLPLMTDKEQGLFEAIKESYTMTTQGVFTDQIVVLILFLGISAAGSAVFIGSLFTQPLATIFLLSVYEEKI
;
A
#
# COMPACT_ATOMS: atom_id res chain seq x y z
N MET A 1 -0.80 -7.85 -6.09
CA MET A 1 -0.65 -6.41 -5.80
C MET A 1 0.70 -5.84 -6.19
N ALA A 2 1.85 -6.46 -5.83
CA ALA A 2 3.17 -5.89 -6.15
C ALA A 2 3.44 -5.67 -7.66
N GLY A 3 3.26 -6.70 -8.50
CA GLY A 3 3.46 -6.54 -9.95
C GLY A 3 2.49 -5.54 -10.61
N TYR A 4 1.28 -5.41 -10.06
CA TYR A 4 0.30 -4.39 -10.47
C TYR A 4 0.79 -2.98 -10.12
N MET A 5 1.25 -2.78 -8.87
CA MET A 5 1.82 -1.51 -8.40
C MET A 5 2.99 -1.07 -9.29
N HIS A 6 3.90 -1.99 -9.61
CA HIS A 6 5.02 -1.74 -10.50
C HIS A 6 4.58 -1.37 -11.92
N SER A 7 3.60 -2.08 -12.47
CA SER A 7 3.10 -1.78 -13.82
C SER A 7 2.48 -0.38 -13.93
N ILE A 8 1.80 0.09 -12.87
CA ILE A 8 1.25 1.45 -12.83
C ILE A 8 2.37 2.48 -12.61
N LEU A 9 3.38 2.17 -11.80
CA LEU A 9 4.53 3.04 -11.57
C LEU A 9 5.32 3.27 -12.86
N LEU A 10 5.59 2.22 -13.64
CA LEU A 10 6.21 2.33 -14.97
C LEU A 10 5.35 3.14 -15.96
N MET A 11 4.03 3.00 -15.89
CA MET A 11 3.12 3.81 -16.70
C MET A 11 3.19 5.30 -16.33
N LEU A 12 3.28 5.61 -15.04
CA LEU A 12 3.42 6.99 -14.53
C LEU A 12 4.76 7.63 -14.90
N ARG A 13 5.88 6.93 -14.72
CA ARG A 13 7.23 7.46 -14.95
C ARG A 13 7.64 7.46 -16.42
N ASP A 14 7.45 6.32 -17.08
CA ASP A 14 8.06 6.07 -18.41
C ASP A 14 7.04 6.15 -19.55
N GLY A 15 5.76 6.39 -19.25
CA GLY A 15 4.68 6.38 -20.25
C GLY A 15 4.52 5.02 -20.96
N ARG A 16 5.10 3.96 -20.39
CA ARG A 16 5.12 2.63 -20.99
C ARG A 16 3.80 1.93 -20.73
N GLU A 17 3.22 1.32 -21.76
CA GLU A 17 2.01 0.52 -21.61
C GLU A 17 2.25 -0.68 -20.66
N PRO A 18 1.40 -0.89 -19.64
CA PRO A 18 1.56 -1.97 -18.68
C PRO A 18 1.40 -3.33 -19.38
N LYS A 19 2.43 -4.18 -19.28
CA LYS A 19 2.39 -5.53 -19.88
C LYS A 19 1.99 -6.57 -18.84
N ILE A 20 1.30 -7.61 -19.27
CA ILE A 20 0.89 -8.74 -18.41
C ILE A 20 2.12 -9.42 -17.77
N GLN A 21 3.27 -9.43 -18.45
CA GLN A 21 4.51 -9.97 -17.91
C GLN A 21 4.99 -9.21 -16.66
N ASP A 22 4.76 -7.89 -16.57
CA ASP A 22 5.18 -7.07 -15.44
C ASP A 22 4.45 -7.46 -14.14
N LEU A 23 3.26 -8.07 -14.26
CA LEU A 23 2.51 -8.63 -13.13
C LEU A 23 3.25 -9.81 -12.47
N PHE A 24 4.02 -10.57 -13.25
CA PHE A 24 4.75 -11.75 -12.79
C PHE A 24 6.23 -11.46 -12.47
N SER A 25 6.79 -10.34 -12.96
CA SER A 25 8.18 -9.93 -12.71
C SER A 25 8.56 -9.85 -11.23
N TYR A 26 7.59 -9.63 -10.34
CA TYR A 26 7.80 -9.53 -8.89
C TYR A 26 7.25 -10.71 -8.09
N MET A 27 7.11 -11.90 -8.70
CA MET A 27 6.74 -13.13 -7.97
C MET A 27 7.69 -13.45 -6.81
N LYS A 28 8.95 -13.02 -6.85
CA LYS A 28 9.90 -13.16 -5.72
C LYS A 28 9.42 -12.48 -4.44
N LEU A 29 8.62 -11.41 -4.55
CA LEU A 29 8.04 -10.70 -3.41
C LEU A 29 6.73 -11.32 -2.92
N PHE A 30 6.18 -12.31 -3.65
CA PHE A 30 4.92 -12.96 -3.28
C PHE A 30 5.03 -13.67 -1.93
N LEU A 31 6.06 -14.49 -1.71
CA LEU A 31 6.25 -15.21 -0.44
C LEU A 31 6.43 -14.25 0.76
N PRO A 32 7.32 -13.24 0.69
CA PRO A 32 7.47 -12.25 1.76
C PRO A 32 6.17 -11.49 2.06
N LEU A 33 5.45 -11.05 1.02
CA LEU A 33 4.18 -10.33 1.18
C LEU A 33 3.06 -11.22 1.72
N LEU A 34 3.05 -12.51 1.34
CA LEU A 34 2.11 -13.49 1.88
C LEU A 34 2.37 -13.74 3.36
N GLY A 35 3.63 -13.92 3.76
CA GLY A 35 4.01 -14.07 5.17
C GLY A 35 3.61 -12.84 5.99
N PHE A 36 3.87 -11.64 5.45
CA PHE A 36 3.49 -10.38 6.08
C PHE A 36 1.97 -10.23 6.20
N SER A 37 1.21 -10.52 5.15
CA SER A 37 -0.25 -10.38 5.15
C SER A 37 -0.90 -11.36 6.13
N ILE A 38 -0.39 -12.59 6.26
CA ILE A 38 -0.85 -13.55 7.26
C ILE A 38 -0.57 -13.03 8.68
N LEU A 39 0.64 -12.51 8.92
CA LEU A 39 1.01 -11.92 10.22
C LEU A 39 0.09 -10.76 10.61
N VAL A 40 -0.12 -9.81 9.68
CA VAL A 40 -1.03 -8.67 9.89
C VAL A 40 -2.45 -9.17 10.12
N PHE A 41 -2.93 -10.12 9.32
CA PHE A 41 -4.28 -10.69 9.47
C PHE A 41 -4.48 -11.31 10.86
N ILE A 42 -3.51 -12.12 11.33
CA ILE A 42 -3.56 -12.71 12.67
C ILE A 42 -3.56 -11.61 13.75
N ALA A 43 -2.66 -10.63 13.66
CA ALA A 43 -2.58 -9.53 14.62
C ALA A 43 -3.88 -8.71 14.66
N THR A 44 -4.47 -8.43 13.50
CA THR A 44 -5.74 -7.73 13.38
C THR A 44 -6.89 -8.54 13.96
N VAL A 45 -7.01 -9.84 13.64
CA VAL A 45 -8.04 -10.73 14.21
C VAL A 45 -7.93 -10.80 15.73
N ILE A 46 -6.73 -10.98 16.26
CA ILE A 46 -6.49 -10.98 17.72
C ILE A 46 -6.88 -9.63 18.33
N GLY A 47 -6.48 -8.51 17.71
CA GLY A 47 -6.85 -7.17 18.16
C GLY A 47 -8.36 -6.93 18.17
N PHE A 48 -9.09 -7.43 17.17
CA PHE A 48 -10.54 -7.35 17.14
C PHE A 48 -11.19 -8.26 18.18
N MET A 49 -10.64 -9.46 18.42
CA MET A 49 -11.12 -10.39 19.46
C MET A 49 -10.95 -9.83 20.87
N LEU A 50 -9.88 -9.07 21.14
CA LEU A 50 -9.54 -8.65 22.50
C LEU A 50 -10.35 -7.44 22.98
N LEU A 51 -10.67 -6.47 22.09
CA LEU A 51 -11.54 -5.33 22.47
C LEU A 51 -12.06 -4.45 21.32
N VAL A 52 -12.08 -4.90 20.05
CA VAL A 52 -12.36 -4.07 18.83
C VAL A 52 -11.42 -2.88 18.63
N LEU A 53 -11.31 -1.97 19.61
CA LEU A 53 -10.37 -0.85 19.70
C LEU A 53 -8.91 -1.23 19.37
N PRO A 54 -8.31 -2.28 19.97
CA PRO A 54 -6.95 -2.67 19.62
C PRO A 54 -6.83 -3.13 18.17
N GLY A 55 -7.87 -3.78 17.62
CA GLY A 55 -7.93 -4.15 16.21
C GLY A 55 -7.89 -2.93 15.28
N ILE A 56 -8.66 -1.89 15.62
CA ILE A 56 -8.68 -0.63 14.87
C ILE A 56 -7.32 0.07 14.93
N ILE A 57 -6.72 0.19 16.12
CA ILE A 57 -5.39 0.82 16.28
C ILE A 57 -4.33 0.08 15.46
N ILE A 58 -4.31 -1.25 15.50
CA ILE A 58 -3.35 -2.05 14.72
C ILE A 58 -3.57 -1.83 13.22
N SER A 59 -4.83 -1.83 12.75
CA SER A 59 -5.12 -1.60 11.33
C SER A 59 -4.65 -0.23 10.86
N LEU A 60 -4.92 0.83 11.62
CA LEU A 60 -4.48 2.19 11.30
C LEU A 60 -2.97 2.33 11.34
N ALA A 61 -2.32 1.76 12.36
CA ALA A 61 -0.87 1.78 12.48
C ALA A 61 -0.20 1.06 11.31
N VAL A 62 -0.71 -0.11 10.90
CA VAL A 62 -0.20 -0.86 9.75
C VAL A 62 -0.44 -0.09 8.46
N SER A 63 -1.64 0.46 8.23
CA SER A 63 -1.95 1.25 7.03
C SER A 63 -1.07 2.50 6.91
N PHE A 64 -0.79 3.19 8.02
CA PHE A 64 0.08 4.37 8.03
C PHE A 64 1.55 3.99 7.84
N CYS A 65 2.03 2.98 8.57
CA CYS A 65 3.43 2.56 8.51
C CYS A 65 3.79 1.93 7.15
N CYS A 66 2.87 1.18 6.55
CA CYS A 66 3.08 0.45 5.30
C CYS A 66 2.53 1.18 4.06
N LEU A 67 2.21 2.47 4.18
CA LEU A 67 1.56 3.24 3.10
C LEU A 67 2.41 3.24 1.81
N TYR A 68 3.72 3.45 1.93
CA TYR A 68 4.66 3.47 0.79
C TYR A 68 5.46 2.16 0.65
N MET A 69 5.22 1.18 1.50
CA MET A 69 5.98 -0.08 1.50
C MET A 69 5.96 -0.79 0.14
N LEU A 70 4.78 -0.91 -0.47
CA LEU A 70 4.63 -1.57 -1.77
C LEU A 70 5.42 -0.87 -2.90
N PRO A 71 5.29 0.47 -3.10
CA PRO A 71 6.10 1.15 -4.10
C PRO A 71 7.60 1.05 -3.83
N LEU A 72 8.06 1.16 -2.57
CA LEU A 72 9.48 0.99 -2.23
C LEU A 72 10.03 -0.39 -2.57
N MET A 73 9.25 -1.45 -2.31
CA MET A 73 9.66 -2.82 -2.64
C MET A 73 9.73 -3.05 -4.16
N THR A 74 8.91 -2.35 -4.94
CA THR A 74 8.86 -2.50 -6.40
C THR A 74 9.78 -1.55 -7.16
N ASP A 75 10.07 -0.37 -6.63
CA ASP A 75 10.90 0.66 -7.28
C ASP A 75 12.37 0.52 -6.85
N LYS A 76 12.61 0.31 -5.55
CA LYS A 76 13.97 0.17 -4.98
C LYS A 76 14.38 -1.27 -4.71
N GLU A 77 13.58 -2.25 -5.14
CA GLU A 77 13.78 -3.69 -4.91
C GLU A 77 14.08 -4.05 -3.43
N GLN A 78 13.57 -3.26 -2.50
CA GLN A 78 13.87 -3.42 -1.08
C GLN A 78 13.26 -4.68 -0.47
N GLY A 79 13.96 -5.24 0.51
CA GLY A 79 13.40 -6.28 1.37
C GLY A 79 12.24 -5.75 2.20
N LEU A 80 11.34 -6.66 2.62
CA LEU A 80 10.13 -6.34 3.39
C LEU A 80 10.40 -5.41 4.60
N PHE A 81 11.40 -5.74 5.41
CA PHE A 81 11.74 -4.97 6.60
C PHE A 81 12.32 -3.59 6.30
N GLU A 82 13.20 -3.49 5.30
CA GLU A 82 13.77 -2.21 4.87
C GLU A 82 12.68 -1.29 4.30
N ALA A 83 11.78 -1.83 3.48
CA ALA A 83 10.68 -1.09 2.91
C ALA A 83 9.70 -0.57 3.96
N ILE A 84 9.42 -1.33 5.02
CA ILE A 84 8.59 -0.87 6.15
C ILE A 84 9.28 0.28 6.89
N LYS A 85 10.57 0.13 7.18
CA LYS A 85 11.34 1.14 7.92
C LYS A 85 11.45 2.45 7.13
N GLU A 86 11.71 2.36 5.84
CA GLU A 86 11.79 3.54 4.97
C GLU A 86 10.41 4.14 4.71
N SER A 87 9.36 3.32 4.52
CA SER A 87 7.97 3.80 4.43
C SER A 87 7.55 4.58 5.69
N TYR A 88 7.87 4.08 6.89
CA TYR A 88 7.65 4.81 8.14
C TYR A 88 8.42 6.13 8.18
N THR A 89 9.67 6.11 7.71
CA THR A 89 10.52 7.29 7.67
C THR A 89 9.96 8.34 6.70
N MET A 90 9.55 7.96 5.49
CA MET A 90 8.91 8.86 4.51
C MET A 90 7.57 9.43 4.98
N THR A 91 6.84 8.67 5.80
CA THR A 91 5.56 9.11 6.36
C THR A 91 5.75 10.02 7.59
N THR A 92 6.89 9.93 8.28
CA THR A 92 7.18 10.76 9.47
C THR A 92 8.10 11.95 9.21
N GLN A 93 8.86 11.97 8.12
CA GLN A 93 9.82 13.04 7.78
C GLN A 93 9.20 14.29 7.11
N GLY A 94 7.87 14.44 7.11
CA GLY A 94 7.18 15.60 6.51
C GLY A 94 6.12 16.21 7.41
N VAL A 95 5.25 17.04 6.83
CA VAL A 95 4.06 17.55 7.52
C VAL A 95 3.15 16.35 7.83
N PHE A 96 3.08 15.97 9.11
CA PHE A 96 2.26 14.85 9.59
C PHE A 96 0.80 14.97 9.12
N THR A 97 0.27 16.19 9.06
CA THR A 97 -1.08 16.49 8.60
C THR A 97 -1.32 16.04 7.16
N ASP A 98 -0.36 16.27 6.25
CA ASP A 98 -0.50 15.92 4.84
C ASP A 98 -0.53 14.39 4.67
N GLN A 99 0.25 13.66 5.47
CA GLN A 99 0.26 12.19 5.43
C GLN A 99 -1.03 11.59 5.99
N ILE A 100 -1.61 12.21 7.01
CA ILE A 100 -2.93 11.82 7.53
C ILE A 100 -4.00 12.07 6.46
N VAL A 101 -3.93 13.18 5.73
CA VAL A 101 -4.87 13.47 4.63
C VAL A 101 -4.73 12.42 3.52
N VAL A 102 -3.50 12.08 3.11
CA VAL A 102 -3.24 11.03 2.11
C VAL A 102 -3.80 9.68 2.57
N LEU A 103 -3.56 9.30 3.83
CA LEU A 103 -4.10 8.08 4.41
C LEU A 103 -5.64 8.08 4.39
N ILE A 104 -6.28 9.17 4.83
CA ILE A 104 -7.74 9.28 4.87
C ILE A 104 -8.33 9.23 3.46
N LEU A 105 -7.73 9.92 2.48
CA LEU A 105 -8.16 9.87 1.08
C LEU A 105 -8.01 8.46 0.50
N PHE A 106 -6.88 7.80 0.73
CA PHE A 106 -6.64 6.44 0.27
C PHE A 106 -7.65 5.44 0.86
N LEU A 107 -7.88 5.51 2.18
CA LEU A 107 -8.86 4.68 2.86
C LEU A 107 -10.29 5.02 2.42
N GLY A 108 -10.60 6.30 2.22
CA GLY A 108 -11.90 6.77 1.77
C GLY A 108 -12.25 6.27 0.36
N ILE A 109 -11.32 6.38 -0.59
CA ILE A 109 -11.47 5.87 -1.96
C ILE A 109 -11.63 4.34 -1.94
N SER A 110 -10.83 3.65 -1.13
CA SER A 110 -10.88 2.19 -1.00
C SER A 110 -12.20 1.71 -0.37
N ALA A 111 -12.68 2.40 0.67
CA ALA A 111 -13.93 2.09 1.35
C ALA A 111 -15.16 2.42 0.49
N ALA A 112 -15.13 3.53 -0.26
CA ALA A 112 -16.18 3.85 -1.23
C ALA A 112 -16.27 2.79 -2.32
N GLY A 113 -15.12 2.26 -2.75
CA GLY A 113 -15.04 1.14 -3.68
C GLY A 113 -15.67 -0.14 -3.15
N SER A 114 -15.34 -0.50 -1.90
CA SER A 114 -15.82 -1.75 -1.30
C SER A 114 -17.32 -1.73 -0.97
N ALA A 115 -17.94 -0.56 -0.92
CA ALA A 115 -19.39 -0.42 -0.74
C ALA A 115 -20.21 -0.98 -1.92
N VAL A 116 -19.62 -1.11 -3.11
CA VAL A 116 -20.26 -1.68 -4.30
C VAL A 116 -19.42 -2.86 -4.79
N PHE A 117 -20.04 -4.02 -5.07
CA PHE A 117 -19.33 -5.25 -5.45
C PHE A 117 -18.34 -5.05 -6.62
N ILE A 118 -18.66 -4.15 -7.56
CA ILE A 118 -17.82 -3.79 -8.72
C ILE A 118 -17.07 -2.46 -8.50
N GLY A 119 -17.43 -1.66 -7.50
CA GLY A 119 -16.84 -0.35 -7.24
C GLY A 119 -15.34 -0.42 -6.98
N SER A 120 -14.90 -1.46 -6.27
CA SER A 120 -13.48 -1.72 -5.97
C SER A 120 -12.63 -1.85 -7.24
N LEU A 121 -13.18 -2.37 -8.34
CA LEU A 121 -12.46 -2.53 -9.60
C LEU A 121 -12.05 -1.17 -10.19
N PHE A 122 -12.87 -0.14 -9.99
CA PHE A 122 -12.61 1.21 -10.49
C PHE A 122 -11.88 2.10 -9.49
N THR A 123 -12.16 1.95 -8.19
CA THR A 123 -11.51 2.77 -7.16
C THR A 123 -10.09 2.30 -6.84
N GLN A 124 -9.79 1.01 -6.99
CA GLN A 124 -8.44 0.48 -6.75
C GLN A 124 -7.36 1.13 -7.63
N PRO A 125 -7.50 1.24 -8.98
CA PRO A 125 -6.53 1.96 -9.79
C PRO A 125 -6.44 3.44 -9.43
N LEU A 126 -7.56 4.09 -9.11
CA LEU A 126 -7.57 5.49 -8.73
C LEU A 126 -6.82 5.74 -7.42
N ALA A 127 -7.06 4.90 -6.41
CA ALA A 127 -6.33 4.95 -5.14
C ALA A 127 -4.83 4.68 -5.33
N THR A 128 -4.49 3.75 -6.22
CA THR A 128 -3.10 3.39 -6.53
C THR A 128 -2.37 4.53 -7.22
N ILE A 129 -2.96 5.15 -8.24
CA ILE A 129 -2.39 6.31 -8.94
C ILE A 129 -2.20 7.47 -7.97
N PHE A 130 -3.20 7.79 -7.15
CA PHE A 130 -3.10 8.85 -6.15
C PHE A 130 -1.91 8.62 -5.20
N LEU A 131 -1.78 7.40 -4.66
CA LEU A 131 -0.69 7.06 -3.76
C LEU A 131 0.68 7.12 -4.44
N LEU A 132 0.77 6.67 -5.70
CA LEU A 132 2.00 6.72 -6.48
C LEU A 132 2.41 8.15 -6.88
N SER A 133 1.45 9.03 -7.19
CA SER A 133 1.75 10.44 -7.46
C SER A 133 2.32 11.14 -6.24
N VAL A 134 1.74 10.90 -5.05
CA VAL A 134 2.27 11.44 -3.78
C VAL A 134 3.64 10.84 -3.44
N TYR A 135 3.84 9.56 -3.77
CA TYR A 135 5.11 8.88 -3.60
C TYR A 135 6.22 9.50 -4.46
N GLU A 136 5.95 9.76 -5.75
CA GLU A 136 6.89 10.42 -6.66
C GLU A 136 7.25 11.85 -6.22
N GLU A 137 6.33 12.58 -5.62
CA GLU A 137 6.60 13.93 -5.09
C GLU A 137 7.56 13.91 -3.88
N LYS A 138 7.73 12.75 -3.22
CA LYS A 138 8.57 12.57 -2.03
C LYS A 138 9.96 11.97 -2.32
N ILE A 139 10.21 11.44 -3.51
CA ILE A 139 11.51 10.89 -3.93
C ILE A 139 12.33 11.98 -4.59
#